data_AF-A0A949G9T3-F1
#
_entry.id   AF-A0A949G9T3-F1
#
_cell.length_a   1.000
_cell.length_b   1.000
_cell.length_c   1.000
_cell.angle_alpha   90.00
_cell.angle_beta   90.00
_cell.angle_gamma   90.00
#
_symmetry.space_group_name_H-M   'P 1'
#
loop_
_entity.id
_entity.type
_entity.pdbx_description
1 polymer ?
#
loop_
_entity_poly.entity_id
_entity_poly.type
_entity_poly.pdbx_seq_one_letter_code
_entity_poly.pdbx_strand_id
1 'polypeptide(L)'
;MQLPQQVIDAAKTAKTATGVPASVSLAQYALESAWGRLTTGKNNYFGIKGNGTNCTLCWTHEDYHGKWVKIQAYFQDYDSIESAFLAHA
;
A
#
# COMPACT_ATOMS: atom_id res chain seq x y z
N MET A 1 -15.13 -13.50 3.04
CA MET A 1 -13.75 -13.45 2.48
C MET A 1 -12.79 -13.45 3.66
N GLN A 2 -11.78 -14.31 3.65
CA GLN A 2 -10.80 -14.43 4.73
C GLN A 2 -9.47 -13.81 4.27
N LEU A 3 -8.83 -13.01 5.13
CA LEU A 3 -7.53 -12.44 4.82
C LEU A 3 -6.45 -13.53 4.83
N PRO A 4 -5.45 -13.47 3.93
CA PRO A 4 -4.29 -14.35 3.99
C PRO A 4 -3.55 -14.21 5.32
N GLN A 5 -3.02 -15.32 5.84
CA GLN A 5 -2.31 -15.32 7.12
C GLN A 5 -1.12 -14.33 7.13
N GLN A 6 -0.39 -14.26 6.02
CA GLN A 6 0.73 -13.33 5.85
C GLN A 6 0.32 -11.86 6.02
N VAL A 7 -0.88 -11.47 5.55
CA VAL A 7 -1.41 -10.11 5.70
C VAL A 7 -1.72 -9.80 7.17
N ILE A 8 -2.30 -10.77 7.87
CA ILE A 8 -2.62 -10.66 9.31
C ILE A 8 -1.33 -10.50 10.12
N ASP A 9 -0.31 -11.30 9.81
CA ASP A 9 0.96 -11.28 10.53
C ASP A 9 1.78 -10.02 10.23
N ALA A 10 1.76 -9.53 8.99
CA ALA A 10 2.35 -8.26 8.61
C ALA A 10 1.71 -7.09 9.38
N ALA A 11 0.37 -7.05 9.48
CA ALA A 11 -0.34 -6.01 10.23
C ALA A 11 -0.04 -6.06 11.75
N LYS A 12 0.07 -7.25 12.33
CA LYS A 12 0.48 -7.42 13.75
C LYS A 12 1.92 -6.97 13.99
N THR A 13 2.81 -7.29 13.06
CA THR A 13 4.23 -6.90 13.11
C THR A 13 4.34 -5.37 13.04
N ALA A 14 3.69 -4.74 12.08
CA ALA A 14 3.65 -3.29 11.93
C ALA A 14 3.08 -2.61 13.19
N LYS A 15 1.96 -3.11 13.73
CA LYS A 15 1.41 -2.62 15.01
C LYS A 15 2.43 -2.67 16.15
N THR A 16 3.15 -3.78 16.27
CA THR A 16 4.16 -3.95 17.32
C THR A 16 5.31 -2.97 17.16
N ALA A 17 5.70 -2.69 15.91
CA ALA A 17 6.83 -1.81 15.60
C ALA A 17 6.49 -0.31 15.72
N THR A 18 5.29 0.12 15.30
CA THR A 18 4.95 1.56 15.19
C THR A 18 3.87 2.03 16.16
N GLY A 19 3.08 1.10 16.72
CA GLY A 19 1.93 1.41 17.56
C GLY A 19 0.64 1.68 16.78
N VAL A 20 0.66 1.78 15.44
CA VAL A 20 -0.56 1.92 14.63
C VAL A 20 -1.42 0.66 14.77
N PRO A 21 -2.72 0.78 15.10
CA PRO A 21 -3.58 -0.39 15.27
C PRO A 21 -3.62 -1.23 13.99
N ALA A 22 -3.42 -2.55 14.11
CA ALA A 22 -3.48 -3.47 12.98
C ALA A 22 -4.78 -3.35 12.17
N SER A 23 -5.90 -2.98 12.80
CA SER A 23 -7.17 -2.73 12.13
C SER A 23 -7.10 -1.56 11.13
N VAL A 24 -6.31 -0.52 11.41
CA VAL A 24 -6.10 0.62 10.50
C VAL A 24 -5.33 0.15 9.28
N SER A 25 -4.19 -0.52 9.46
CA SER A 25 -3.38 -1.03 8.34
C SER A 25 -4.15 -2.04 7.49
N LEU A 26 -4.96 -2.92 8.10
CA LEU A 26 -5.81 -3.86 7.37
C LEU A 26 -6.94 -3.16 6.60
N ALA A 27 -7.52 -2.09 7.15
CA ALA A 27 -8.53 -1.31 6.46
C ALA A 27 -7.95 -0.57 5.25
N GLN A 28 -6.76 0.03 5.38
CA GLN A 28 -6.09 0.68 4.25
C GLN A 28 -5.62 -0.32 3.21
N TYR A 29 -5.07 -1.47 3.63
CA TYR A 29 -4.80 -2.58 2.71
C TYR A 29 -6.04 -2.96 1.90
N ALA A 30 -7.18 -3.17 2.57
CA ALA A 30 -8.42 -3.54 1.90
C ALA A 30 -8.89 -2.48 0.89
N LEU A 31 -8.82 -1.20 1.27
CA LEU A 31 -9.24 -0.06 0.45
C LEU A 31 -8.34 0.11 -0.78
N GLU A 32 -7.04 0.23 -0.56
CA GLU A 32 -6.07 0.66 -1.57
C GLU A 32 -5.73 -0.46 -2.57
N SER A 33 -5.78 -1.72 -2.15
CA SER A 33 -5.40 -2.87 -2.98
C SER A 33 -6.58 -3.72 -3.48
N ALA A 34 -7.82 -3.27 -3.24
CA ALA A 34 -9.02 -4.08 -3.45
C ALA A 34 -8.90 -5.47 -2.80
N TRP A 35 -8.56 -5.49 -1.51
CA TRP A 35 -8.31 -6.71 -0.73
C TRP A 35 -7.17 -7.59 -1.27
N GLY A 36 -6.08 -6.97 -1.72
CA GLY A 36 -4.86 -7.65 -2.18
C GLY A 36 -4.86 -8.03 -3.65
N ARG A 37 -5.90 -7.67 -4.41
CA ARG A 37 -6.03 -8.03 -5.83
C ARG A 37 -5.21 -7.12 -6.74
N LEU A 38 -4.91 -5.91 -6.28
CA LEU A 38 -4.21 -4.88 -7.04
C LEU A 38 -3.00 -4.37 -6.27
N THR A 39 -1.91 -4.11 -6.97
CA THR A 39 -0.73 -3.42 -6.41
C THR A 39 -0.28 -2.32 -7.36
N THR A 40 0.25 -1.24 -6.80
CA THR A 40 0.89 -0.16 -7.56
C THR A 40 2.40 -0.33 -7.50
N GLY A 41 3.03 -0.86 -8.54
CA GLY A 41 4.43 -1.31 -8.44
C GLY A 41 4.53 -2.66 -7.72
N LYS A 42 5.70 -2.97 -7.15
CA LYS A 42 6.02 -4.26 -6.54
C LYS A 42 5.67 -4.27 -5.06
N ASN A 43 4.80 -5.20 -4.65
CA ASN A 43 4.34 -5.40 -3.26
C ASN A 43 3.77 -4.17 -2.55
N ASN A 44 3.48 -3.09 -3.27
CA ASN A 44 2.92 -1.88 -2.70
C ASN A 44 1.39 -1.93 -2.81
N TYR A 45 0.79 -2.42 -1.73
CA TYR A 45 -0.65 -2.56 -1.56
C TYR A 45 -1.30 -1.27 -1.02
N PHE A 46 -0.53 -0.22 -0.76
CA PHE A 46 -0.97 1.00 -0.07
C PHE A 46 -0.94 2.25 -0.95
N GLY A 47 -0.52 2.14 -2.20
CA GLY A 47 -0.44 3.30 -3.10
C GLY A 47 0.61 4.33 -2.69
N ILE A 48 1.66 3.92 -1.95
CA ILE A 48 2.68 4.87 -1.47
C ILE A 48 3.52 5.34 -2.66
N LYS A 49 3.46 6.64 -2.95
CA LYS A 49 4.31 7.28 -3.97
C LYS A 49 5.77 7.30 -3.51
N GLY A 50 6.70 7.18 -4.45
CA GLY A 50 8.13 7.16 -4.19
C GLY A 50 8.90 8.11 -5.11
N ASN A 51 10.10 8.50 -4.69
CA ASN A 51 11.01 9.37 -5.43
C ASN A 51 12.43 8.79 -5.36
N GLY A 52 12.73 7.76 -6.16
CA GLY A 52 14.07 7.17 -6.13
C GLY A 52 14.29 6.01 -7.09
N THR A 53 15.34 5.24 -6.82
CA THR A 53 15.82 4.11 -7.64
C THR A 53 14.95 2.85 -7.54
N ASN A 54 14.15 2.71 -6.47
CA ASN A 54 13.29 1.55 -6.24
C ASN A 54 11.82 1.93 -6.39
N CYS A 55 11.46 2.39 -7.59
CA CYS A 55 10.09 2.78 -7.90
C CYS A 55 9.65 2.26 -9.27
N THR A 56 8.37 1.90 -9.37
CA THR A 56 7.71 1.60 -10.64
C THR A 56 6.84 2.78 -11.07
N LEU A 57 6.94 3.18 -12.34
CA LEU A 57 6.05 4.20 -12.91
C LEU A 57 4.68 3.57 -13.21
N CYS A 58 3.63 4.01 -12.52
CA CYS A 58 2.27 3.50 -12.69
C CYS A 58 1.29 4.61 -13.05
N TRP A 59 0.17 4.23 -13.67
CA TRP A 59 -0.97 5.12 -13.84
C TRP A 59 -1.75 5.26 -12.54
N THR A 60 -2.09 6.48 -12.17
CA THR A 60 -2.96 6.81 -11.02
C THR A 60 -4.04 7.81 -11.44
N HIS A 61 -5.07 7.94 -10.62
CA HIS A 61 -6.10 8.98 -10.77
C HIS A 61 -6.01 9.93 -9.59
N GLU A 62 -5.94 11.22 -9.88
CA GLU A 62 -5.88 12.28 -8.87
C GLU A 62 -7.10 13.19 -9.03
N ASP A 63 -7.63 13.67 -7.91
CA ASP A 63 -8.65 14.72 -7.90
C ASP A 63 -7.97 16.09 -7.81
N TYR A 64 -8.08 16.87 -8.89
CA TYR A 64 -7.70 18.28 -8.91
C TYR A 64 -8.96 19.15 -8.96
N HIS A 65 -9.46 19.55 -7.79
CA HIS A 65 -10.63 20.43 -7.63
C HIS A 65 -11.91 19.88 -8.28
N GLY A 66 -12.25 18.62 -7.98
CA GLY A 66 -13.40 17.90 -8.52
C GLY A 66 -13.21 17.34 -9.92
N LYS A 67 -11.99 17.46 -10.49
CA LYS A 67 -11.65 16.89 -11.79
C LYS A 67 -10.71 15.71 -11.60
N TRP A 68 -11.20 14.53 -11.97
CA TRP A 68 -10.38 13.32 -12.02
C TRP A 68 -9.44 13.37 -13.22
N VAL A 69 -8.13 13.40 -12.95
CA VAL A 69 -7.08 13.40 -13.97
C VAL A 69 -6.25 12.15 -13.84
N LYS A 70 -6.05 11.45 -14.97
CA LYS A 70 -5.19 10.28 -15.04
C LYS A 70 -3.76 10.70 -15.37
N ILE A 71 -2.82 10.42 -14.47
CA ILE A 71 -1.40 10.78 -14.62
C ILE A 71 -0.50 9.57 -14.35
N GLN A 72 0.76 9.64 -14.80
CA GLN A 72 1.78 8.69 -14.38
C GLN A 72 2.52 9.25 -13.16
N ALA A 73 2.75 8.39 -12.15
CA ALA A 73 3.52 8.71 -10.97
C ALA A 73 4.39 7.52 -10.57
N TYR A 74 5.51 7.79 -9.92
CA TYR A 74 6.37 6.76 -9.35
C TYR A 74 5.76 6.26 -8.03
N PHE A 75 5.62 4.94 -7.91
CA PHE A 75 5.21 4.26 -6.69
C PHE A 75 6.37 3.45 -6.13
N GLN A 76 6.52 3.49 -4.81
CA GLN A 76 7.59 2.80 -4.11
C GLN A 76 7.46 1.28 -4.31
N ASP A 77 8.56 0.62 -4.64
CA ASP A 77 8.62 -0.85 -4.66
C ASP A 77 9.08 -1.36 -3.29
N TYR A 78 8.49 -2.46 -2.84
CA TYR A 78 8.83 -3.13 -1.59
C TYR A 78 9.30 -4.57 -1.85
N ASP A 79 10.27 -5.01 -1.04
CA ASP A 79 10.80 -6.37 -1.13
C ASP A 79 9.79 -7.42 -0.67
N SER A 80 8.88 -7.07 0.24
CA SER A 80 7.87 -7.98 0.77
C SER A 80 6.59 -7.23 1.19
N ILE A 81 5.54 -7.99 1.50
CA ILE A 81 4.30 -7.40 2.04
C ILE A 81 4.53 -6.83 3.45
N GLU A 82 5.39 -7.46 4.25
CA GLU A 82 5.76 -6.99 5.59
C GLU A 82 6.44 -5.62 5.53
N SER A 83 7.35 -5.39 4.57
CA SER A 83 7.97 -4.08 4.42
C SER A 83 6.99 -3.01 3.92
N ALA A 84 6.01 -3.38 3.10
CA ALA A 84 4.93 -2.48 2.72
C ALA A 84 4.02 -2.10 3.92
N PHE A 85 3.65 -3.07 4.76
CA PHE A 85 2.87 -2.83 5.97
C PHE A 85 3.63 -1.97 6.98
N LEU A 86 4.94 -2.19 7.14
CA LEU A 86 5.78 -1.40 8.04
C LEU A 86 5.97 0.03 7.53
N ALA A 87 6.10 0.24 6.22
CA ALA A 87 6.27 1.58 5.64
C ALA A 87 4.99 2.42 5.67
N HIS A 88 3.82 1.76 5.69
CA HIS A 88 2.53 2.41 5.77
C HIS A 88 2.14 2.85 7.20
N ALA A 89 2.55 2.04 8.18
CA ALA A 89 2.21 2.19 9.60
C ALA A 89 3.13 3.18 10.33
#